data_AF-A0A7C5MZ90-F1
#
_entry.id   AF-A0A7C5MZ90-F1
#
_cell.length_a   1.000
_cell.length_b   1.000
_cell.length_c   1.000
_cell.angle_alpha   90.00
_cell.angle_beta   90.00
_cell.angle_gamma   90.00
#
_symmetry.space_group_name_H-M   'P 1'
#
loop_
_entity.id
_entity.type
_entity.pdbx_description
1 polymer ?
#
loop_
_entity_poly.entity_id
_entity_poly.type
_entity_poly.pdbx_seq_one_letter_code
_entity_poly.pdbx_strand_id
1 'polypeptide(L)' 'MDDIHEISRLSRLTAILTLLQSKRILTANNIAEKFGISKRTAYRDIKALEAAGIPIFAEDG' A
#
# COMPACT_ATOMS: atom_id res chain seq x y z
N MET A 1 5.61 -22.12 -8.87
CA MET A 1 4.18 -21.96 -8.56
C MET A 1 4.16 -21.20 -7.27
N ASP A 2 4.30 -19.87 -7.38
CA ASP A 2 4.71 -19.03 -6.26
C ASP A 2 3.66 -19.12 -5.14
N ASP A 3 4.14 -19.48 -3.95
CA ASP A 3 3.39 -19.49 -2.71
C ASP A 3 2.55 -18.22 -2.62
N ILE A 4 1.22 -18.38 -2.55
CA ILE A 4 0.32 -17.34 -2.09
C ILE A 4 0.58 -17.19 -0.59
N HIS A 5 1.75 -16.65 -0.24
CA HIS A 5 2.03 -16.24 1.11
C HIS A 5 1.09 -15.09 1.41
N GLU A 6 0.16 -15.33 2.34
CA GLU A 6 -0.65 -14.29 2.94
C GLU A 6 0.28 -13.16 3.39
N ILE A 7 0.25 -12.03 2.65
CA ILE A 7 1.18 -10.94 2.88
C ILE A 7 0.77 -10.28 4.20
N SER A 8 1.59 -10.49 5.23
CA SER A 8 1.41 -9.85 6.52
C SER A 8 1.27 -8.33 6.34
N ARG A 9 0.46 -7.68 7.19
CA ARG A 9 0.26 -6.23 7.10
C ARG A 9 1.59 -5.47 7.17
N LEU A 10 2.53 -5.90 8.00
CA LEU A 10 3.86 -5.26 8.11
C LEU A 10 4.62 -5.38 6.79
N SER A 11 4.72 -6.59 6.23
CA SER A 11 5.38 -6.83 4.93
C SER A 11 4.78 -5.95 3.83
N ARG A 12 3.44 -5.80 3.82
CA ARG A 12 2.75 -4.95 2.85
C ARG A 12 3.04 -3.47 3.04
N LEU A 13 3.01 -2.95 4.27
CA LEU A 13 3.33 -1.55 4.56
C LEU A 13 4.76 -1.20 4.12
N THR A 14 5.73 -2.04 4.47
CA THR A 14 7.13 -1.85 4.04
C THR A 14 7.26 -1.88 2.52
N ALA A 15 6.57 -2.80 1.84
CA ALA A 15 6.59 -2.87 0.38
C ALA A 15 5.93 -1.65 -0.27
N ILE A 16 4.84 -1.11 0.29
CA ILE A 16 4.20 0.13 -0.18
C ILE A 16 5.18 1.30 -0.07
N LEU A 17 5.92 1.41 1.05
CA LEU A 17 6.95 2.45 1.22
C LEU A 17 8.04 2.36 0.15
N THR A 18 8.58 1.18 -0.12
CA THR A 18 9.58 0.99 -1.17
C THR A 18 9.02 1.34 -2.56
N LEU A 19 7.75 1.04 -2.83
CA LEU A 19 7.10 1.43 -4.08
C LEU A 19 6.96 2.95 -4.22
N LEU A 20 6.63 3.65 -3.14
CA LEU A 20 6.54 5.12 -3.13
C LEU A 20 7.91 5.79 -3.32
N GLN A 21 8.99 5.16 -2.85
CA GLN A 21 10.35 5.65 -3.11
C GLN A 21 10.78 5.51 -4.58
N SER A 22 10.21 4.54 -5.31
CA SER A 22 10.55 4.30 -6.72
C SER A 22 9.60 4.93 -7.72
N LYS A 23 8.39 5.32 -7.30
CA LYS A 23 7.34 5.88 -8.17
C LYS A 23 6.79 7.17 -7.59
N ARG A 24 6.62 8.19 -8.44
CA ARG A 24 6.04 9.48 -8.03
C ARG A 24 4.57 9.41 -7.61
N ILE A 25 3.78 8.50 -8.18
CA ILE A 25 2.33 8.40 -7.94
C ILE A 25 1.97 6.93 -7.77
N LEU A 26 1.22 6.62 -6.72
CA LEU A 26 0.70 5.28 -6.43
C LEU A 26 -0.74 5.41 -5.94
N THR A 27 -1.67 4.73 -6.61
CA THR A 27 -3.09 4.77 -6.22
C THR A 27 -3.45 3.61 -5.30
N ALA A 28 -4.51 3.76 -4.50
CA ALA A 28 -5.08 2.67 -3.71
C ALA A 28 -5.48 1.46 -4.58
N ASN A 29 -5.91 1.71 -5.83
CA ASN A 29 -6.25 0.65 -6.79
C ASN A 29 -5.00 -0.16 -7.20
N ASN A 30 -3.87 0.51 -7.45
CA ASN A 30 -2.62 -0.18 -7.78
C ASN A 30 -2.11 -1.03 -6.62
N ILE A 31 -2.25 -0.54 -5.38
CA ILE A 31 -1.89 -1.30 -4.17
C ILE A 31 -2.82 -2.52 -4.04
N ALA A 32 -4.13 -2.32 -4.20
CA ALA A 32 -5.11 -3.39 -4.12
C ALA A 32 -4.82 -4.52 -5.11
N GLU A 33 -4.62 -4.19 -6.38
CA GLU A 33 -4.29 -5.15 -7.44
C GLU A 33 -2.95 -5.83 -7.18
N LYS A 34 -1.90 -5.07 -6.84
CA LYS A 34 -0.55 -5.61 -6.66
C LYS A 34 -0.44 -6.61 -5.50
N PHE A 35 -1.21 -6.40 -4.43
CA PHE A 35 -1.16 -7.25 -3.24
C PHE A 35 -2.36 -8.19 -3.11
N GLY A 36 -3.27 -8.21 -4.08
CA GLY A 36 -4.46 -9.08 -4.06
C GLY A 36 -5.42 -8.76 -2.89
N ILE A 37 -5.54 -7.50 -2.50
CA ILE A 37 -6.37 -7.06 -1.36
C ILE A 37 -7.52 -6.15 -1.82
N SER A 38 -8.51 -5.95 -0.95
CA SER A 38 -9.57 -4.98 -1.22
C SER A 38 -9.04 -3.54 -1.25
N LYS A 39 -9.70 -2.65 -2.01
CA LYS A 39 -9.39 -1.20 -1.98
C LYS A 39 -9.52 -0.61 -0.57
N ARG A 40 -10.50 -1.06 0.22
CA ARG A 40 -10.68 -0.65 1.63
C ARG A 40 -9.47 -1.00 2.48
N THR A 41 -8.87 -2.17 2.27
CA THR A 41 -7.62 -2.57 2.94
C THR A 41 -6.47 -1.68 2.52
N ALA A 42 -6.33 -1.39 1.22
CA ALA A 42 -5.31 -0.49 0.70
C ALA A 42 -5.42 0.93 1.30
N TYR A 43 -6.64 1.49 1.36
CA TYR A 43 -6.89 2.78 2.01
C TYR A 43 -6.50 2.79 3.48
N ARG A 44 -6.79 1.71 4.23
CA ARG A 44 -6.40 1.60 5.64
C ARG A 44 -4.88 1.55 5.82
N ASP A 45 -4.17 0.93 4.89
CA ASP A 45 -2.71 0.89 4.93
C ASP A 45 -2.11 2.25 4.58
N ILE A 46 -2.65 2.95 3.58
CA ILE A 46 -2.27 4.34 3.27
C ILE A 46 -2.46 5.24 4.50
N LYS A 47 -3.64 5.21 5.15
CA LYS A 47 -3.88 5.98 6.37
C LYS A 47 -2.95 5.59 7.52
N ALA A 48 -2.52 4.34 7.59
CA ALA A 48 -1.58 3.91 8.62
C ALA A 48 -0.17 4.46 8.38
N LEU A 49 0.27 4.55 7.12
CA LEU A 49 1.53 5.18 6.75
C LEU A 49 1.49 6.70 6.99
N GLU A 50 0.38 7.36 6.66
CA GLU A 50 0.16 8.77 6.95
C GLU A 50 0.21 9.05 8.46
N ALA A 51 -0.51 8.26 9.26
CA ALA A 51 -0.46 8.36 10.72
C ALA A 51 0.92 8.06 11.32
N ALA A 52 1.79 7.34 10.59
CA ALA A 52 3.18 7.11 10.97
C ALA A 52 4.12 8.26 10.58
N GLY A 53 3.59 9.38 10.05
CA GLY A 53 4.36 10.56 9.69
C GLY A 53 5.05 10.46 8.33
N ILE A 54 4.68 9.47 7.50
CA ILE A 54 5.21 9.35 6.15
C ILE A 54 4.58 10.46 5.28
N PRO A 55 5.36 11.26 4.54
CA PRO A 55 4.86 12.38 3.75
C PRO A 55 4.23 11.89 2.44
N ILE A 56 3.10 11.18 2.57
CA ILE A 56 2.25 10.75 1.47
C ILE A 56 1.00 11.61 1.44
N PHE A 57 0.67 12.14 0.27
CA PHE A 57 -0.59 12.82 0.02
C PHE A 57 -1.55 11.83 -0.63
N ALA A 58 -2.66 11.54 0.05
CA ALA A 58 -3.75 10.76 -0.51
C ALA A 58 -4.87 11.74 -0.88
N GLU A 59 -5.12 11.92 -2.16
CA GLU A 59 -6.34 12.57 -2.64
C GLU A 59 -7.40 11.51 -2.87
N ASP A 60 -8.55 11.67 -2.20
CA ASP A 60 -9.76 10.95 -2.57
C ASP A 60 -10.30 11.65 -3.83
N GLY A 61 -10.38 10.89 -4.94
CA GLY A 61 -10.99 11.33 -6.19
C GLY A 61 -12.50 11.20 -6.18
#